data_AF-A0A1I2DG49-F1
#
_entry.id   AF-A0A1I2DG49-F1
#
_cell.length_a   1.000
_cell.length_b   1.000
_cell.length_c   1.000
_cell.angle_alpha   90.00
_cell.angle_beta   90.00
_cell.angle_gamma   90.00
#
_symmetry.space_group_name_H-M   'P 1'
#
loop_
_entity.id
_entity.type
_entity.pdbx_description
1 polymer ?
#
loop_
_entity_poly.entity_id
_entity_poly.type
_entity_poly.pdbx_seq_one_letter_code
_entity_poly.pdbx_strand_id
1 'polypeptide(L)'
;MTDLEFGRLLIDIQRLDFVDNVNAPTGTGMVLIEVSPTLRAILPQALQVLQVERSALSVNEVIRLYQVYIVEYLEEVTQTAQIMLRAAKKQTAKLK
;
A
#
# COMPACT_ATOMS: atom_id res chain seq x y z
N MET A 1 -16.24 -13.73 -13.53
CA MET A 1 -16.32 -13.91 -12.07
C MET A 1 -17.77 -13.77 -11.63
N THR A 2 -18.31 -14.79 -10.99
CA THR A 2 -19.64 -14.79 -10.37
C THR A 2 -19.63 -13.98 -9.06
N ASP A 3 -20.80 -13.60 -8.55
CA ASP A 3 -20.89 -12.88 -7.28
C ASP A 3 -20.42 -13.73 -6.08
N LEU A 4 -20.58 -15.05 -6.14
CA LEU A 4 -20.07 -15.96 -5.12
C LEU A 4 -18.54 -16.02 -5.12
N GLU A 5 -17.92 -16.13 -6.29
CA GLU A 5 -16.46 -16.08 -6.44
C GLU A 5 -15.92 -14.74 -5.97
N PHE A 6 -16.59 -13.65 -6.32
CA PHE A 6 -16.23 -12.31 -5.89
C PHE A 6 -16.29 -12.17 -4.37
N GLY A 7 -17.38 -12.60 -3.72
CA GLY A 7 -17.51 -12.54 -2.27
C GLY A 7 -16.43 -13.33 -1.53
N ARG A 8 -16.07 -14.52 -2.02
CA ARG A 8 -14.96 -15.32 -1.47
C ARG A 8 -13.62 -14.59 -1.61
N LEU A 9 -13.38 -13.99 -2.77
CA LEU A 9 -12.15 -13.25 -3.01
C LEU A 9 -11.99 -12.05 -2.06
N LEU A 10 -13.07 -11.31 -1.78
CA LEU A 10 -13.03 -10.21 -0.80
C LEU A 10 -12.65 -10.72 0.60
N ILE A 11 -13.20 -11.87 1.02
CA ILE A 11 -12.86 -12.50 2.32
C ILE A 11 -11.38 -12.91 2.36
N ASP A 12 -10.86 -13.49 1.28
CA ASP A 12 -9.46 -13.91 1.22
C ASP A 12 -8.50 -12.70 1.25
N ILE A 13 -8.86 -11.59 0.58
CA ILE A 13 -8.10 -10.33 0.65
C ILE A 13 -8.16 -9.73 2.06
N GLN A 14 -9.33 -9.74 2.71
CA GLN A 14 -9.52 -9.23 4.07
C GLN A 14 -8.68 -9.97 5.12
N ARG A 15 -8.21 -11.20 4.81
CA ARG A 15 -7.34 -12.00 5.68
C ARG A 15 -5.85 -11.64 5.57
N LEU A 16 -5.46 -10.79 4.63
CA LEU A 16 -4.07 -10.34 4.51
C LEU A 16 -3.74 -9.39 5.66
N ASP A 17 -2.61 -9.62 6.35
CA ASP A 17 -2.22 -8.87 7.56
C ASP A 17 -2.11 -7.35 7.36
N PHE A 18 -1.82 -6.92 6.13
CA PHE A 18 -1.71 -5.51 5.79
C PHE A 18 -3.03 -4.85 5.38
N VAL A 19 -4.15 -5.58 5.39
CA VAL A 19 -5.48 -5.10 5.00
C VAL A 19 -6.33 -4.89 6.25
N ASP A 20 -6.91 -3.70 6.36
CA ASP A 20 -7.85 -3.33 7.43
C ASP A 20 -9.30 -3.54 6.99
N ASN A 21 -9.63 -3.10 5.79
CA ASN A 21 -10.98 -3.13 5.25
C ASN A 21 -10.98 -3.28 3.74
N VAL A 22 -11.96 -4.01 3.21
CA VAL A 22 -12.20 -4.15 1.78
C VAL A 22 -13.60 -3.66 1.44
N ASN A 23 -13.70 -2.64 0.60
CA ASN A 23 -14.95 -2.05 0.16
C ASN A 23 -15.10 -2.17 -1.36
N ALA A 24 -16.25 -2.64 -1.83
CA ALA A 24 -16.59 -2.71 -3.25
C ALA A 24 -17.86 -1.89 -3.52
N PRO A 25 -17.75 -0.57 -3.72
CA PRO A 25 -18.90 0.28 -3.99
C PRO A 25 -19.65 -0.19 -5.23
N THR A 26 -20.99 -0.23 -5.15
CA THR A 26 -21.83 -0.64 -6.28
C THR A 26 -21.73 0.37 -7.42
N GLY A 27 -21.56 -0.12 -8.65
CA GLY A 27 -21.58 0.71 -9.86
C GLY A 27 -20.25 1.36 -10.25
N THR A 28 -19.20 1.27 -9.43
CA THR A 28 -17.87 1.83 -9.78
C THR A 28 -16.98 0.85 -10.54
N GLY A 29 -17.24 -0.46 -10.40
CA GLY A 29 -16.34 -1.49 -10.93
C GLY A 29 -15.00 -1.58 -10.20
N MET A 30 -14.82 -0.86 -9.09
CA MET A 30 -13.58 -0.78 -8.32
C MET A 30 -13.74 -1.43 -6.95
N VAL A 31 -12.65 -2.01 -6.46
CA VAL A 31 -12.48 -2.49 -5.09
C VAL A 31 -11.41 -1.65 -4.42
N LEU A 32 -11.77 -1.11 -3.25
CA LEU A 32 -10.96 -0.27 -2.41
C LEU A 32 -10.47 -1.12 -1.23
N ILE A 33 -9.16 -1.11 -1.00
CA ILE A 33 -8.51 -1.93 0.00
C ILE A 33 -7.75 -0.98 0.93
N GLU A 34 -8.31 -0.75 2.10
CA GLU A 34 -7.69 0.05 3.14
C GLU A 34 -6.56 -0.75 3.79
N VAL A 35 -5.41 -0.12 3.92
CA VAL A 35 -4.26 -0.75 4.58
C VAL A 35 -4.38 -0.68 6.10
N SER A 36 -3.64 -1.53 6.80
CA SER A 36 -3.65 -1.62 8.26
C SER A 36 -3.42 -0.26 8.94
N PRO A 37 -4.00 -0.01 10.13
CA PRO A 37 -3.81 1.25 10.85
C PRO A 37 -2.34 1.62 11.08
N THR A 38 -1.48 0.61 11.29
CA THR A 38 -0.03 0.78 11.43
C THR A 38 0.59 1.41 10.19
N LEU A 39 0.18 0.97 8.99
CA LEU A 39 0.67 1.54 7.73
C LEU A 39 0.07 2.92 7.47
N ARG A 40 -1.21 3.14 7.79
CA ARG A 40 -1.85 4.46 7.63
C ARG A 40 -1.19 5.55 8.46
N ALA A 41 -0.60 5.20 9.60
CA ALA A 41 0.11 6.15 10.45
C ALA A 41 1.41 6.70 9.82
N ILE A 42 1.99 5.99 8.85
CA ILE A 42 3.27 6.36 8.21
C ILE A 42 3.14 6.69 6.72
N LEU A 43 2.10 6.19 6.06
CA LEU A 43 1.90 6.40 4.63
C LEU A 43 1.16 7.72 4.35
N PRO A 44 1.52 8.41 3.25
CA PRO A 44 0.72 9.53 2.77
C PRO A 44 -0.69 9.06 2.42
N GLN A 45 -1.69 9.93 2.56
CA GLN A 45 -3.11 9.58 2.37
C GLN A 45 -3.40 8.87 1.04
N ALA A 46 -2.71 9.25 -0.04
CA ALA A 46 -2.87 8.66 -1.36
C ALA A 46 -2.50 7.16 -1.44
N LEU A 47 -1.66 6.66 -0.52
CA LEU A 47 -1.20 5.26 -0.47
C LEU A 47 -1.91 4.44 0.62
N GLN A 48 -2.88 5.03 1.34
CA GLN A 48 -3.61 4.35 2.40
C GLN A 48 -4.73 3.45 1.87
N VAL A 49 -5.11 3.62 0.60
CA VAL A 49 -6.16 2.84 -0.06
C VAL A 49 -5.65 2.36 -1.41
N LEU A 50 -5.48 1.06 -1.55
CA LEU A 50 -5.20 0.44 -2.85
C LEU A 50 -6.50 0.33 -3.64
N GLN A 51 -6.47 0.65 -4.92
CA GLN A 51 -7.62 0.59 -5.81
C GLN A 51 -7.38 -0.44 -6.89
N VAL A 52 -8.32 -1.38 -7.06
CA VAL A 52 -8.20 -2.47 -8.03
C VAL A 52 -9.51 -2.60 -8.80
N GLU A 53 -9.44 -2.77 -10.12
CA GLU A 53 -10.62 -3.09 -10.91
C GLU A 53 -11.17 -4.47 -10.51
N ARG A 54 -12.49 -4.58 -10.37
CA ARG A 54 -13.16 -5.85 -10.07
C ARG A 54 -12.85 -6.94 -11.12
N SER A 55 -12.64 -6.55 -12.37
CA SER A 55 -12.25 -7.43 -13.49
C SER A 55 -10.86 -8.05 -13.32
N ALA A 56 -9.93 -7.32 -12.70
CA ALA A 56 -8.54 -7.72 -12.51
C ALA A 56 -8.24 -8.20 -11.08
N LEU A 57 -9.21 -8.12 -10.18
CA LEU A 57 -9.04 -8.44 -8.77
C LEU A 57 -8.57 -9.88 -8.58
N SER A 58 -7.49 -10.03 -7.84
CA SER A 58 -7.02 -11.31 -7.30
C SER A 58 -6.17 -11.04 -6.05
N VAL A 59 -6.00 -12.05 -5.18
CA VAL A 59 -5.10 -11.92 -4.02
C VAL A 59 -3.68 -11.55 -4.46
N ASN A 60 -3.19 -12.15 -5.54
CA ASN A 60 -1.86 -11.87 -6.10
C ASN A 60 -1.75 -10.43 -6.60
N GLU A 61 -2.80 -9.89 -7.22
CA GLU A 61 -2.81 -8.50 -7.66
C GLU A 61 -2.74 -7.54 -6.48
N VAL A 62 -3.48 -7.80 -5.40
CA VAL A 62 -3.39 -6.99 -4.17
C VAL A 62 -1.99 -7.05 -3.57
N ILE A 63 -1.37 -8.23 -3.51
CA ILE A 63 0.01 -8.39 -3.02
C ILE A 63 1.00 -7.64 -3.92
N ARG A 64 0.83 -7.70 -5.25
CA ARG A 64 1.66 -6.98 -6.21
C ARG A 64 1.55 -5.47 -6.01
N LEU A 65 0.34 -4.95 -5.86
CA LEU A 65 0.09 -3.53 -5.61
C LEU A 65 0.68 -3.09 -4.26
N TYR A 66 0.54 -3.92 -3.22
CA TYR A 66 1.21 -3.69 -1.93
C TYR A 66 2.73 -3.58 -2.09
N GLN A 67 3.34 -4.50 -2.84
CA GLN A 67 4.78 -4.47 -3.08
C GLN A 67 5.21 -3.19 -3.81
N VAL A 68 4.55 -2.87 -4.93
CA VAL A 68 4.91 -1.71 -5.78
C VAL A 68 4.64 -0.38 -5.07
N TYR A 69 3.47 -0.22 -4.44
CA TYR A 69 3.05 1.09 -3.94
C TYR A 69 3.46 1.35 -2.50
N ILE A 70 3.72 0.30 -1.71
CA ILE A 70 4.03 0.46 -0.29
C ILE A 70 5.47 0.07 0.00
N VAL A 71 5.90 -1.14 -0.39
CA VAL A 71 7.24 -1.62 -0.07
C VAL A 71 8.31 -0.79 -0.79
N GLU A 72 8.19 -0.64 -2.11
CA GLU A 72 9.17 0.14 -2.89
C GLU A 72 9.19 1.62 -2.48
N TYR A 73 8.02 2.21 -2.20
CA TYR A 73 7.93 3.59 -1.70
C TYR A 73 8.67 3.77 -0.37
N LEU A 74 8.44 2.89 0.61
CA LEU A 74 9.09 2.98 1.92
C LEU A 74 10.61 2.77 1.81
N GLU A 75 11.05 1.90 0.90
CA GLU A 75 12.47 1.71 0.61
C GLU A 75 13.10 2.99 0.05
N GLU A 76 12.48 3.61 -0.96
CA GLU A 76 12.96 4.86 -1.56
C GLU A 76 13.02 6.00 -0.54
N VAL A 77 11.99 6.14 0.30
CA VAL A 77 11.97 7.13 1.39
C VAL A 77 13.11 6.89 2.37
N THR A 78 13.35 5.63 2.76
CA THR A 78 14.43 5.26 3.68
C THR A 78 15.80 5.57 3.11
N GLN A 79 16.05 5.21 1.85
CA GLN A 79 17.31 5.48 1.16
C GLN A 79 17.56 6.99 1.05
N THR A 80 16.54 7.75 0.66
CA THR A 80 16.61 9.21 0.54
C THR A 80 16.94 9.87 1.88
N ALA A 81 16.25 9.47 2.97
CA ALA A 81 16.51 9.98 4.30
C ALA A 81 17.95 9.71 4.77
N GLN A 82 18.49 8.51 4.49
CA GLN A 82 19.88 8.17 4.83
C GLN A 82 20.90 9.02 4.04
N ILE A 83 20.64 9.28 2.76
CA ILE A 83 21.50 10.15 1.93
C ILE A 83 21.53 11.55 2.52
N MET A 84 20.37 12.12 2.86
CA MET A 84 20.27 13.44 3.48
C MET A 84 21.00 13.51 4.83
N LEU A 85 20.86 12.49 5.67
CA LEU A 85 21.58 12.41 6.95
C LEU A 85 23.11 12.38 6.75
N ARG A 86 23.60 11.61 5.78
CA ARG A 86 25.03 11.55 5.44
C ARG A 86 25.52 12.91 4.94
N ALA A 87 24.74 13.61 4.13
CA ALA A 87 25.07 14.96 3.67
C ALA A 87 25.16 15.96 4.84
N ALA A 88 24.16 15.94 5.74
CA ALA A 88 24.15 16.80 6.92
C ALA A 88 25.37 16.56 7.85
N LYS A 89 25.75 15.30 8.08
CA LYS A 89 26.96 14.95 8.85
C LYS A 89 28.25 15.45 8.19
N LYS A 90 28.34 15.41 6.86
CA LYS A 90 29.49 15.97 6.12
C LYS A 90 29.55 17.49 6.21
N GLN A 91 28.40 18.18 6.18
CA GLN A 91 28.34 19.63 6.30
C GLN A 91 28.82 20.09 7.69
N THR A 92 28.35 19.46 8.76
CA THR A 92 28.78 19.79 10.13
C THR A 92 30.25 19.52 10.39
N ALA A 93 30.83 18.48 9.79
CA ALA A 93 32.27 18.21 9.88
C ALA A 93 33.14 19.29 9.23
N LYS A 94 32.63 20.01 8.21
CA LYS A 94 33.33 21.12 7.54
C LYS A 94 33.24 22.46 8.29
N LEU A 95 32.35 22.56 9.26
CA LEU A 95 32.16 23.75 10.10
C LEU A 95 33.03 23.73 11.36
N LYS A 96 33.76 22.63 11.60
CA LYS A 96 34.77 22.50 12.65
C LYS A 96 36.15 22.68 12.05
#